data_AF-A0A2E7HNW0-F1
#
_entry.id   AF-A0A2E7HNW0-F1
#
_cell.length_a   1.000
_cell.length_b   1.000
_cell.length_c   1.000
_cell.angle_alpha   90.00
_cell.angle_beta   90.00
_cell.angle_gamma   90.00
#
_symmetry.space_group_name_H-M   'P 1'
#
loop_
_entity.id
_entity.type
_entity.pdbx_description
1 polymer ?
#
loop_
_entity_poly.entity_id
_entity_poly.type
_entity_poly.pdbx_seq_one_letter_code
_entity_poly.pdbx_strand_id
1 'polypeptide(L)'
;MKSLFFGILCFLLAQVIIWFQTNAQFLNTWAKDNPWTLSLVGGTLISILFIKGTANVAGFYDGLIWPSRIISFATGILSFAFLTWWILKEPLTIKTIVCLVLSFIIVGIQIFWK
;
A
#
# COMPACT_ATOMS: atom_id res chain seq x y z
N MET A 1 -14.99 1.16 -13.37
CA MET A 1 -14.12 -0.04 -13.39
C MET A 1 -12.66 0.28 -13.75
N LYS A 2 -12.35 0.80 -14.95
CA LYS A 2 -10.96 1.13 -15.35
C LYS A 2 -10.26 2.10 -14.38
N SER A 3 -10.97 3.16 -13.94
CA SER A 3 -10.48 4.12 -12.94
C SER A 3 -10.16 3.46 -11.60
N LEU A 4 -11.06 2.61 -11.10
CA LEU A 4 -10.86 1.87 -9.84
C LEU A 4 -9.60 1.00 -9.88
N PHE A 5 -9.42 0.24 -10.96
CA PHE A 5 -8.24 -0.62 -11.13
C PHE A 5 -6.95 0.19 -11.16
N PHE A 6 -6.91 1.30 -11.90
CA PHE A 6 -5.75 2.18 -11.94
C PHE A 6 -5.46 2.81 -10.57
N GLY A 7 -6.51 3.16 -9.82
CA GLY A 7 -6.38 3.66 -8.45
C GLY A 7 -5.79 2.63 -7.49
N ILE A 8 -6.29 1.38 -7.53
CA ILE A 8 -5.74 0.26 -6.76
C ILE A 8 -4.28 0.00 -7.12
N LEU A 9 -3.93 0.02 -8.41
CA LEU A 9 -2.56 -0.16 -8.85
C LEU A 9 -1.63 0.96 -8.35
N CYS A 10 -2.09 2.21 -8.38
CA CYS A 10 -1.35 3.33 -7.80
C CYS A 10 -1.10 3.13 -6.30
N PHE A 11 -2.11 2.70 -5.54
CA PHE A 11 -1.93 2.38 -4.12
C PHE A 11 -0.97 1.22 -3.91
N LEU A 12 -1.08 0.13 -4.67
CA LEU A 12 -0.17 -1.01 -4.54
C LEU A 12 1.28 -0.60 -4.81
N LEU A 13 1.54 0.15 -5.88
CA LEU A 13 2.88 0.67 -6.18
C LEU A 13 3.38 1.59 -5.08
N ALA A 14 2.53 2.49 -4.57
CA ALA A 14 2.89 3.38 -3.47
C ALA A 14 3.24 2.59 -2.21
N GLN A 15 2.46 1.57 -1.86
CA GLN A 15 2.69 0.73 -0.68
C GLN A 15 3.99 -0.06 -0.79
N VAL A 16 4.32 -0.58 -1.99
CA VAL A 16 5.62 -1.22 -2.25
C VAL A 16 6.77 -0.23 -2.04
N ILE A 17 6.66 0.99 -2.56
CA ILE A 17 7.70 2.02 -2.37
C ILE A 17 7.81 2.42 -0.89
N ILE A 18 6.69 2.59 -0.18
CA ILE A 18 6.72 2.87 1.27
C ILE A 18 7.45 1.75 2.01
N TRP A 19 7.18 0.49 1.66
CA TRP A 19 7.85 -0.65 2.29
C TRP A 19 9.37 -0.57 2.11
N PHE A 20 9.86 -0.29 0.89
CA PHE A 20 11.29 -0.09 0.67
C PHE A 20 11.82 1.14 1.40
N GLN A 21 11.09 2.26 1.39
CA GLN A 21 11.50 3.47 2.10
C GLN A 21 11.65 3.24 3.61
N THR A 22 10.79 2.42 4.23
CA THR A 22 10.83 2.20 5.68
C THR A 22 11.70 1.01 6.08
N ASN A 23 11.83 -0.02 5.24
CA ASN A 23 12.52 -1.26 5.59
C ASN A 23 13.89 -1.43 4.89
N ALA A 24 14.25 -0.62 3.89
CA ALA A 24 15.56 -0.73 3.25
C ALA A 24 16.74 -0.52 4.23
N GLN A 25 16.52 0.19 5.34
CA GLN A 25 17.49 0.31 6.43
C GLN A 25 17.94 -1.04 7.02
N PHE A 26 17.10 -2.08 6.91
CA PHE A 26 17.40 -3.44 7.36
C PHE A 26 18.14 -4.27 6.30
N LEU A 27 18.24 -3.77 5.06
CA LEU A 27 18.81 -4.49 3.93
C LEU A 27 20.18 -3.95 3.51
N ASN A 28 20.39 -2.63 3.60
CA ASN A 28 21.62 -1.98 3.16
C ASN A 28 22.00 -0.82 4.09
N THR A 29 23.29 -0.74 4.43
CA THR A 29 23.87 0.35 5.23
C THR A 29 23.69 1.71 4.56
N TRP A 30 23.73 1.79 3.23
CA TRP A 30 23.50 3.07 2.53
C TRP A 30 22.13 3.67 2.86
N ALA A 31 21.08 2.84 2.86
CA ALA A 31 19.72 3.30 3.17
C ALA A 31 19.57 3.72 4.63
N LYS A 32 20.32 3.06 5.53
CA LYS A 32 20.41 3.43 6.95
C LYS A 32 21.11 4.78 7.15
N ASP A 33 22.15 5.06 6.38
CA ASP A 33 22.97 6.28 6.51
C ASP A 33 22.40 7.49 5.74
N ASN A 34 21.47 7.26 4.79
CA ASN A 34 20.87 8.31 3.95
C ASN A 34 19.34 8.44 4.09
N PRO A 35 18.79 8.57 5.32
CA PRO A 35 17.34 8.61 5.53
C PRO A 35 16.65 9.81 4.87
N TRP A 36 17.33 10.95 4.76
CA TRP A 36 16.79 12.15 4.12
C TRP A 36 16.60 11.98 2.62
N THR A 37 17.58 11.40 1.93
CA THR A 37 17.47 11.14 0.48
C THR A 37 16.35 10.15 0.21
N LEU A 38 16.25 9.10 1.03
CA LEU A 38 15.21 8.08 0.92
C LEU A 38 13.82 8.67 1.16
N SER A 39 13.67 9.54 2.17
CA SER A 39 12.39 10.15 2.51
C SER A 39 11.95 11.21 1.50
N LEU A 40 12.87 12.00 0.95
CA LEU A 40 12.55 13.02 -0.06
C LEU A 40 12.19 12.39 -1.40
N VAL A 41 13.01 11.46 -1.90
CA VAL A 41 12.77 10.82 -3.20
C VAL A 41 11.58 9.86 -3.12
N GLY A 42 11.58 8.96 -2.14
CA GLY A 42 10.49 8.03 -1.92
C GLY A 42 9.19 8.75 -1.61
N GLY A 43 9.22 9.70 -0.67
CA GLY A 43 8.05 10.44 -0.21
C GLY A 43 7.38 11.21 -1.34
N THR A 44 8.14 11.89 -2.20
CA THR A 44 7.58 12.61 -3.35
C THR A 44 6.87 11.67 -4.32
N LEU A 45 7.48 10.54 -4.65
CA LEU A 45 6.87 9.54 -5.53
C LEU A 45 5.59 8.93 -4.93
N ILE A 46 5.65 8.56 -3.66
CA ILE A 46 4.51 8.03 -2.91
C ILE A 46 3.37 9.04 -2.89
N SER A 47 3.65 10.32 -2.60
CA SER A 47 2.63 11.38 -2.58
C SER A 47 1.93 11.51 -3.94
N ILE A 48 2.66 11.52 -5.05
CA ILE A 48 2.06 11.60 -6.40
C ILE A 48 1.16 10.40 -6.68
N LEU A 49 1.60 9.19 -6.31
CA LEU A 49 0.81 7.97 -6.49
C LEU A 49 -0.44 7.95 -5.63
N PHE A 50 -0.37 8.40 -4.37
CA PHE A 50 -1.54 8.50 -3.50
C PHE A 50 -2.54 9.55 -3.99
N ILE A 51 -2.07 10.71 -4.45
CA ILE A 51 -2.95 11.75 -5.03
C ILE A 51 -3.70 11.19 -6.23
N LYS A 52 -2.98 10.57 -7.18
CA LYS A 52 -3.60 9.95 -8.36
C LYS A 52 -4.50 8.78 -7.99
N GLY A 53 -4.08 7.92 -7.07
CA GLY A 53 -4.85 6.78 -6.59
C GLY A 53 -6.17 7.20 -5.97
N THR A 54 -6.12 8.14 -5.02
CA THR A 54 -7.31 8.70 -4.37
C THR A 54 -8.25 9.37 -5.36
N ALA A 55 -7.74 10.18 -6.30
CA ALA A 55 -8.57 10.82 -7.31
C ALA A 55 -9.31 9.80 -8.21
N ASN A 56 -8.61 8.75 -8.67
CA ASN A 56 -9.20 7.72 -9.53
C ASN A 56 -10.24 6.86 -8.80
N VAL A 57 -10.00 6.52 -7.53
CA VAL A 57 -10.97 5.76 -6.73
C VAL A 57 -12.17 6.63 -6.38
N ALA A 58 -11.95 7.87 -5.91
CA ALA A 58 -13.05 8.79 -5.60
C ALA A 58 -13.95 9.05 -6.82
N GLY A 59 -13.37 9.20 -8.01
CA GLY A 59 -14.14 9.34 -9.26
C GLY A 59 -15.00 8.11 -9.62
N PHE A 60 -14.67 6.92 -9.13
CA PHE A 60 -15.49 5.71 -9.32
C PHE A 60 -16.63 5.61 -8.29
N TYR A 61 -16.44 6.16 -7.10
CA TYR A 61 -17.42 6.22 -6.01
C TYR A 61 -18.11 7.59 -5.93
N ASP A 62 -18.33 8.26 -7.07
CA ASP A 62 -19.15 9.48 -7.16
C ASP A 62 -18.66 10.62 -6.24
N GLY A 63 -17.34 10.72 -6.04
CA GLY A 63 -16.69 11.72 -5.19
C GLY A 63 -16.43 11.27 -3.75
N LEU A 64 -16.90 10.08 -3.33
CA LEU A 64 -16.68 9.57 -1.99
C LEU A 64 -15.20 9.19 -1.77
N ILE A 65 -14.62 9.73 -0.71
CA ILE A 65 -13.19 9.54 -0.38
C ILE A 65 -12.98 8.31 0.51
N TRP A 66 -13.95 7.93 1.34
CA TRP A 66 -13.85 6.80 2.27
C TRP A 66 -13.42 5.49 1.62
N PRO A 67 -14.00 5.06 0.49
CA PRO A 67 -13.58 3.82 -0.17
C PRO A 67 -12.11 3.83 -0.56
N SER A 68 -11.60 4.98 -1.02
CA SER A 68 -10.19 5.13 -1.38
C SER A 68 -9.24 4.90 -0.20
N ARG A 69 -9.61 5.34 1.01
CA ARG A 69 -8.80 5.15 2.22
C ARG A 69 -8.77 3.68 2.62
N ILE A 70 -9.93 3.05 2.69
CA ILE A 70 -10.06 1.65 3.11
C ILE A 70 -9.32 0.72 2.14
N ILE A 71 -9.49 0.95 0.82
CA ILE A 71 -8.76 0.20 -0.22
C ILE A 71 -7.24 0.44 -0.09
N SER A 72 -6.79 1.68 0.15
CA SER A 72 -5.37 1.96 0.33
C SER A 72 -4.76 1.28 1.55
N PHE A 73 -5.50 1.17 2.66
CA PHE A 73 -5.03 0.47 3.86
C PHE A 73 -4.97 -1.04 3.65
N ALA A 74 -6.01 -1.62 3.06
CA ALA A 74 -6.04 -3.06 2.83
C ALA A 74 -4.97 -3.50 1.83
N THR A 75 -4.77 -2.76 0.73
CA THR A 75 -3.66 -2.99 -0.21
C THR A 75 -2.29 -2.82 0.47
N GLY A 76 -2.18 -1.91 1.44
CA GLY A 76 -1.00 -1.76 2.29
C GLY A 76 -0.70 -3.00 3.11
N ILE A 77 -1.68 -3.51 3.87
CA ILE A 77 -1.53 -4.73 4.69
C ILE A 77 -1.05 -5.91 3.84
N LEU A 78 -1.67 -6.11 2.67
CA LEU A 78 -1.30 -7.18 1.74
C LEU A 78 0.13 -7.03 1.22
N SER A 79 0.49 -5.84 0.74
CA SER A 79 1.80 -5.57 0.15
C SER A 79 2.92 -5.68 1.20
N PHE A 80 2.70 -5.12 2.39
CA PHE A 80 3.68 -5.15 3.47
C PHE A 80 3.93 -6.57 3.98
N ALA A 81 2.87 -7.33 4.24
CA ALA A 81 3.04 -8.70 4.72
C ALA A 81 3.76 -9.57 3.68
N PHE A 82 3.43 -9.42 2.39
CA PHE A 82 4.10 -10.14 1.32
C PHE A 82 5.59 -9.78 1.23
N LEU A 83 5.94 -8.49 1.20
CA LEU A 83 7.33 -8.05 1.08
C LEU A 83 8.17 -8.40 2.31
N THR A 84 7.61 -8.25 3.52
CA THR A 84 8.29 -8.65 4.76
C THR A 84 8.56 -10.15 4.78
N TRP A 85 7.58 -10.98 4.43
CA TRP A 85 7.78 -12.43 4.31
C TRP A 85 8.80 -12.79 3.22
N TRP A 86 8.72 -12.15 2.05
CA TRP A 86 9.57 -12.49 0.91
C TRP A 86 11.03 -12.04 1.08
N ILE A 87 11.23 -10.79 1.49
CA ILE A 87 12.55 -10.12 1.51
C ILE A 87 13.23 -10.28 2.87
N LEU A 88 12.52 -10.00 3.96
CA LEU A 88 13.08 -10.10 5.31
C LEU A 88 13.02 -11.53 5.88
N LYS A 89 12.36 -12.45 5.16
CA LYS A 89 12.20 -13.87 5.55
C LYS A 89 11.54 -14.04 6.92
N GLU A 90 10.77 -13.05 7.36
CA GLU A 90 10.03 -13.14 8.61
C GLU A 90 8.83 -14.09 8.44
N PRO A 91 8.62 -15.04 9.38
CA PRO A 91 7.54 -15.99 9.28
C PRO A 91 6.18 -15.32 9.48
N LEU A 92 5.19 -15.72 8.68
CA LEU A 92 3.81 -15.29 8.87
C LEU A 92 3.21 -16.00 10.09
N THR A 93 3.00 -15.25 11.17
CA THR A 93 2.29 -15.76 12.34
C THR A 93 0.81 -15.97 12.04
N ILE A 94 0.13 -16.82 12.83
CA ILE A 94 -1.33 -16.99 12.74
C ILE A 94 -2.05 -15.64 12.86
N LYS A 95 -1.57 -14.75 13.74
CA LYS A 95 -2.13 -13.39 13.88
C LYS A 95 -2.04 -12.62 12.56
N THR A 96 -0.88 -12.66 11.90
CA THR A 96 -0.66 -12.00 10.60
C THR A 96 -1.57 -12.56 9.52
N ILE A 97 -1.71 -13.89 9.45
CA ILE A 97 -2.59 -14.56 8.47
C ILE A 97 -4.05 -14.13 8.66
N VAL A 98 -4.53 -14.08 9.91
CA VAL A 98 -5.89 -13.61 10.21
C VAL A 98 -6.10 -12.17 9.75
N CYS A 99 -5.14 -11.27 10.01
CA CYS A 99 -5.19 -9.89 9.52
C CYS A 99 -5.22 -9.81 7.98
N LEU A 100 -4.47 -10.68 7.29
CA LEU A 100 -4.46 -10.72 5.83
C LEU A 100 -5.82 -11.16 5.27
N VAL A 101 -6.41 -12.22 5.83
CA VAL A 101 -7.74 -12.68 5.45
C VAL A 101 -8.78 -11.57 5.65
N LEU A 102 -8.75 -10.89 6.80
CA LEU A 102 -9.64 -9.75 7.07
C LEU A 102 -9.45 -8.62 6.07
N SER A 103 -8.20 -8.32 5.68
CA SER A 103 -7.93 -7.28 4.67
C SER A 103 -8.52 -7.62 3.30
N PHE A 104 -8.48 -8.89 2.88
CA PHE A 104 -9.14 -9.34 1.64
C PHE A 104 -10.66 -9.19 1.73
N ILE A 105 -11.27 -9.54 2.86
CA ILE A 105 -12.71 -9.37 3.09
C ILE A 105 -13.09 -7.89 3.01
N ILE A 106 -12.31 -7.00 3.64
CA ILE A 106 -12.54 -5.55 3.60
C ILE A 106 -12.49 -5.03 2.15
N VAL A 107 -11.51 -5.44 1.34
CA VAL A 107 -11.45 -5.07 -0.08
C VAL A 107 -12.67 -5.59 -0.84
N GLY A 108 -13.07 -6.84 -0.59
CA GLY A 108 -14.26 -7.43 -1.19
C GLY A 108 -15.52 -6.62 -0.87
N ILE A 109 -15.73 -6.26 0.39
CA ILE A 109 -16.86 -5.42 0.81
C ILE A 109 -16.83 -4.08 0.07
N GLN A 110 -15.68 -3.40 0.01
CA GLN A 110 -15.59 -2.10 -0.67
C GLN A 110 -15.89 -2.19 -2.17
N ILE A 111 -15.49 -3.28 -2.84
CA ILE A 111 -15.68 -3.45 -4.29
C ILE A 111 -17.12 -3.90 -4.63
N PHE A 112 -17.66 -4.87 -3.88
CA PHE A 112 -18.93 -5.51 -4.21
C PHE A 112 -20.14 -4.85 -3.55
N TRP A 113 -19.94 -4.14 -2.44
CA TRP A 113 -20.99 -3.40 -1.74
C TRP A 113 -20.82 -1.89 -1.96
N LYS A 114 -21.11 -1.45 -3.19
CA LYS A 114 -21.12 -0.03 -3.58
C LYS A 114 -22.36 0.68 -3.04
#